data_AF-A0A1G1JVP1-F1
#
_entry.id   AF-A0A1G1JVP1-F1
#
_cell.length_a   1.000
_cell.length_b   1.000
_cell.length_c   1.000
_cell.angle_alpha   90.00
_cell.angle_beta   90.00
_cell.angle_gamma   90.00
#
_symmetry.space_group_name_H-M   'P 1'
#
loop_
_entity.id
_entity.type
_entity.pdbx_description
1 polymer ?
#
loop_
_entity_poly.entity_id
_entity_poly.type
_entity_poly.pdbx_seq_one_letter_code
_entity_poly.pdbx_strand_id
1 'polypeptide(L)'
;MTIRFLARWFVTYQKIFDLKFNQEVPTYELGKRFPKHRKKISRIALLDIPFSLLRQLIKREDELEKLLSLKEWLYKRNGNQKKKNGRTVTGARQKHP
;
A
#
# COMPACT_ATOMS: atom_id res chain seq x y z
N MET A 1 -25.06 -4.59 -7.68
CA MET A 1 -24.30 -3.41 -7.20
C MET A 1 -22.86 -3.53 -7.69
N THR A 2 -22.38 -2.47 -8.33
CA THR A 2 -21.40 -2.50 -9.43
C THR A 2 -19.93 -2.53 -8.98
N ILE A 3 -19.17 -3.42 -9.62
CA ILE A 3 -17.70 -3.63 -9.53
C ILE A 3 -16.87 -2.33 -9.58
N ARG A 4 -17.43 -1.23 -10.09
CA ARG A 4 -16.81 0.10 -10.21
C ARG A 4 -16.50 0.76 -8.85
N PHE A 5 -17.25 0.45 -7.78
CA PHE A 5 -17.00 1.02 -6.45
C PHE A 5 -15.76 0.43 -5.78
N LEU A 6 -15.54 -0.87 -5.94
CA LEU A 6 -14.37 -1.57 -5.41
C LEU A 6 -13.08 -1.00 -6.00
N ALA A 7 -13.02 -0.84 -7.33
CA ALA A 7 -11.85 -0.29 -8.02
C ALA A 7 -11.47 1.12 -7.52
N ARG A 8 -12.44 2.03 -7.36
CA ARG A 8 -12.19 3.37 -6.79
C ARG A 8 -11.64 3.29 -5.36
N TRP A 9 -12.11 2.33 -4.57
CA TRP A 9 -11.71 2.16 -3.18
C TRP A 9 -10.27 1.64 -3.04
N PHE A 10 -9.87 0.71 -3.92
CA PHE A 10 -8.51 0.13 -3.98
C PHE A 10 -7.47 1.15 -4.44
N VAL A 11 -7.80 2.01 -5.42
CA VAL A 11 -6.90 3.06 -5.91
C VAL A 11 -6.50 4.04 -4.80
N THR A 12 -7.41 4.34 -3.86
CA THR A 12 -7.09 5.25 -2.74
C THR A 12 -6.10 4.64 -1.76
N TYR A 13 -6.25 3.36 -1.40
CA TYR A 13 -5.33 2.72 -0.45
C TYR A 13 -3.91 2.66 -1.00
N GLN A 14 -3.77 2.27 -2.26
CA GLN A 14 -2.47 2.19 -2.89
C GLN A 14 -1.82 3.57 -3.00
N LYS A 15 -2.58 4.61 -3.40
CA LYS A 15 -2.04 5.98 -3.45
C LYS A 15 -1.58 6.49 -2.09
N ILE A 16 -2.35 6.25 -1.02
CA ILE A 16 -1.96 6.65 0.35
C ILE A 16 -0.74 5.84 0.81
N PHE A 17 -0.68 4.55 0.48
CA PHE A 17 0.46 3.70 0.79
C PHE A 17 1.74 4.19 0.10
N ASP A 18 1.69 4.46 -1.20
CA ASP A 18 2.84 4.94 -1.96
C ASP A 18 3.35 6.27 -1.40
N LEU A 19 2.43 7.18 -1.06
CA LEU A 19 2.81 8.44 -0.43
C LEU A 19 3.50 8.23 0.92
N LYS A 20 2.96 7.35 1.79
CA LYS A 20 3.55 7.12 3.12
C LYS A 20 4.89 6.38 3.05
N PHE A 21 4.97 5.30 2.29
CA PHE A 21 6.07 4.34 2.37
C PHE A 21 7.10 4.46 1.24
N ASN A 22 6.72 5.01 0.08
CA ASN A 22 7.66 5.22 -1.02
C ASN A 22 8.10 6.68 -1.14
N GLN A 23 7.26 7.64 -0.75
CA GLN A 23 7.57 9.09 -0.76
C GLN A 23 7.72 9.68 0.65
N GLU A 24 7.65 8.86 1.70
CA GLU A 24 7.90 9.25 3.09
C GLU A 24 7.00 10.40 3.61
N VAL A 25 5.80 10.56 3.02
CA VAL A 25 4.86 11.62 3.41
C VAL A 25 4.28 11.29 4.79
N PRO A 26 4.40 12.20 5.77
CA PRO A 26 3.93 11.95 7.12
C PRO A 26 2.40 11.89 7.21
N THR A 27 1.90 11.10 8.17
CA THR A 27 0.45 10.81 8.33
C THR A 27 -0.41 12.09 8.47
N TYR A 28 0.11 13.13 9.11
CA TYR A 28 -0.61 14.39 9.28
C TYR A 28 -0.85 15.12 7.94
N GLU A 29 0.12 15.07 7.01
CA GLU A 29 -0.04 15.62 5.67
C GLU A 29 -1.02 14.81 4.83
N LEU A 30 -0.98 13.48 4.94
CA LEU A 30 -1.97 12.62 4.30
C LEU A 30 -3.39 12.98 4.76
N GLY A 31 -3.55 13.33 6.05
CA GLY A 31 -4.79 13.84 6.62
C GLY A 31 -5.30 15.13 5.97
N LYS A 32 -4.40 16.05 5.61
CA LYS A 32 -4.72 17.28 4.88
C LYS A 32 -5.07 17.00 3.41
N ARG A 33 -4.32 16.12 2.75
CA ARG A 33 -4.51 15.78 1.32
C ARG A 33 -5.76 14.92 1.06
N PHE A 34 -6.14 14.06 2.01
CA PHE A 34 -7.29 13.15 1.87
C PHE A 34 -8.23 13.21 3.08
N PRO A 35 -8.90 14.36 3.32
CA PRO A 35 -9.71 14.57 4.52
C PRO A 35 -10.89 13.60 4.61
N LYS A 36 -11.46 13.15 3.48
CA LYS A 36 -12.55 12.17 3.42
C LYS A 36 -12.11 10.71 3.66
N HIS A 37 -10.81 10.46 3.81
CA HIS A 37 -10.25 9.10 3.89
C HIS A 37 -9.48 8.82 5.18
N ARG A 38 -9.80 9.52 6.28
CA ARG A 38 -9.18 9.34 7.60
C ARG A 38 -9.05 7.87 8.02
N LYS A 39 -10.13 7.08 7.91
CA LYS A 39 -10.10 5.64 8.24
C LYS A 39 -9.07 4.86 7.41
N LYS A 40 -8.89 5.20 6.14
CA LYS A 40 -7.88 4.55 5.27
C LYS A 40 -6.47 4.96 5.68
N ILE A 41 -6.27 6.24 5.95
CA ILE A 41 -4.98 6.79 6.41
C ILE A 41 -4.57 6.12 7.72
N SER A 42 -5.47 6.00 8.70
CA SER A 42 -5.18 5.34 9.97
C SER A 42 -4.76 3.88 9.76
N ARG A 43 -5.48 3.13 8.90
CA ARG A 43 -5.09 1.74 8.58
C ARG A 43 -3.72 1.65 7.92
N ILE A 44 -3.42 2.54 6.98
CA ILE A 44 -2.10 2.63 6.32
C ILE A 44 -1.00 3.00 7.33
N ALA A 45 -1.28 3.91 8.27
CA ALA A 45 -0.36 4.29 9.33
C ALA A 45 -0.06 3.11 10.27
N LEU A 46 -1.06 2.27 10.58
CA LEU A 46 -0.87 1.06 11.39
C LEU A 46 0.00 0.01 10.71
N LEU A 47 0.16 0.04 9.38
CA LEU A 47 1.02 -0.93 8.68
C LEU A 47 2.51 -0.77 8.99
N ASP A 48 2.90 0.42 9.47
CA ASP A 48 4.24 0.78 9.94
C ASP A 48 4.63 0.02 11.22
N ILE A 49 3.61 -0.45 11.96
CA ILE A 49 3.79 -1.18 13.20
C ILE A 49 4.13 -2.67 12.90
N PRO A 50 5.06 -3.28 13.66
CA PRO A 50 5.35 -4.71 13.57
C PRO A 50 4.12 -5.59 13.84
N PHE A 51 4.07 -6.75 13.20
CA PHE A 51 2.94 -7.68 13.32
C PHE A 51 2.71 -8.19 14.74
N SER A 52 3.77 -8.47 15.49
CA SER A 52 3.70 -8.89 16.89
C SER A 52 2.96 -7.86 17.73
N LEU A 53 3.29 -6.58 17.54
CA LEU A 53 2.68 -5.49 18.29
C LEU A 53 1.22 -5.23 17.85
N LEU A 54 0.91 -5.34 16.56
CA LEU A 54 -0.47 -5.24 16.07
C LEU A 54 -1.38 -6.32 16.68
N ARG A 55 -0.90 -7.55 16.83
CA ARG A 55 -1.64 -8.64 17.50
C ARG A 55 -1.92 -8.34 18.97
N GLN A 56 -1.00 -7.65 19.65
CA GLN A 56 -1.19 -7.26 21.05
C GLN A 56 -2.17 -6.08 21.20
N LEU A 57 -2.14 -5.14 20.25
CA LEU A 57 -2.94 -3.91 20.31
C LEU A 57 -4.38 -4.11 19.80
N ILE A 58 -4.58 -4.94 18.78
CA ILE A 58 -5.90 -5.15 18.16
C ILE A 58 -6.51 -6.42 18.75
N LYS A 59 -7.37 -6.24 19.76
CA LYS A 59 -8.08 -7.35 20.42
C LYS A 59 -9.16 -8.00 19.56
N ARG A 60 -9.67 -7.27 18.55
CA ARG A 60 -10.76 -7.71 17.71
C ARG A 60 -10.21 -8.47 16.50
N GLU A 61 -10.42 -9.77 16.48
CA GLU A 61 -9.81 -10.66 15.48
C GLU A 61 -10.22 -10.32 14.04
N ASP A 62 -11.49 -9.95 13.82
CA ASP A 62 -11.97 -9.57 12.49
C ASP A 62 -11.33 -8.27 11.95
N GLU A 63 -10.94 -7.36 12.83
CA GLU A 63 -10.25 -6.13 12.45
C GLU A 63 -8.77 -6.37 12.20
N LEU A 64 -8.15 -7.21 13.03
CA LEU A 64 -6.78 -7.65 12.84
C LEU A 64 -6.64 -8.36 11.49
N GLU A 65 -7.50 -9.33 11.19
CA GLU A 65 -7.49 -10.07 9.92
C GLU A 65 -7.60 -9.12 8.71
N LYS A 66 -8.56 -8.19 8.72
CA LYS A 66 -8.71 -7.17 7.66
C LYS A 66 -7.44 -6.34 7.46
N LEU A 67 -6.75 -5.99 8.55
CA LEU A 67 -5.52 -5.20 8.50
C LEU A 67 -4.35 -6.03 7.94
N LEU A 68 -4.25 -7.30 8.31
CA LEU A 68 -3.26 -8.24 7.79
C LEU A 68 -3.44 -8.48 6.29
N SER A 69 -4.67 -8.77 5.85
CA SER A 69 -4.97 -8.95 4.42
C SER A 69 -4.68 -7.69 3.60
N LEU A 70 -4.96 -6.51 4.16
CA LEU A 70 -4.63 -5.23 3.51
C LEU A 70 -3.12 -5.06 3.38
N LYS A 71 -2.35 -5.37 4.43
CA LYS A 71 -0.89 -5.31 4.43
C LYS A 71 -0.33 -6.21 3.34
N GLU A 72 -0.70 -7.49 3.36
CA GLU A 72 -0.22 -8.48 2.39
C GLU A 72 -0.53 -8.06 0.95
N TRP A 73 -1.76 -7.62 0.68
CA TRP A 73 -2.18 -7.16 -0.64
C TRP A 73 -1.33 -5.97 -1.14
N LEU A 74 -1.07 -4.97 -0.29
CA LEU A 74 -0.27 -3.79 -0.65
C LEU A 74 1.20 -4.15 -0.93
N TYR A 75 1.83 -4.94 -0.06
CA TYR A 75 3.23 -5.35 -0.24
C TYR A 75 3.43 -6.27 -1.44
N LYS A 76 2.52 -7.24 -1.66
CA LYS A 76 2.55 -8.12 -2.84
C LYS A 76 2.42 -7.32 -4.13
N ARG A 77 1.53 -6.33 -4.14
CA ARG A 77 1.31 -5.45 -5.29
C ARG A 77 2.50 -4.51 -5.54
N ASN A 78 3.10 -3.95 -4.50
CA ASN A 78 4.30 -3.11 -4.62
C ASN A 78 5.53 -3.93 -5.09
N GLY A 79 5.72 -5.13 -4.55
CA GLY A 79 6.78 -6.04 -5.00
C GLY A 79 6.64 -6.43 -6.48
N ASN A 80 5.41 -6.65 -6.95
CA ASN A 80 5.12 -6.89 -8.36
C ASN A 80 5.37 -5.65 -9.23
N GLN A 81 5.15 -4.44 -8.73
CA GLN A 81 5.48 -3.20 -9.45
C GLN A 81 7.00 -2.99 -9.57
N LYS A 82 7.78 -3.24 -8.50
CA LYS A 82 9.26 -3.22 -8.57
C LYS A 82 9.81 -4.22 -9.59
N LYS A 83 9.27 -5.45 -9.64
CA LYS A 83 9.68 -6.47 -10.64
C LYS A 83 9.36 -6.09 -12.08
N LYS A 84 8.26 -5.37 -12.34
CA LYS A 84 7.90 -4.88 -13.68
C LYS A 84 8.79 -3.71 -14.12
N ASN A 85 9.11 -2.79 -13.21
CA ASN A 85 9.93 -1.62 -13.51
C ASN A 85 11.44 -1.96 -13.62
N GLY A 86 11.89 -3.08 -13.06
CA GLY A 86 13.27 -3.58 -13.23
C GLY A 86 13.54 -4.35 -14.53
N ARG A 87 12.55 -4.51 -15.42
CA ARG A 87 12.68 -5.29 -16.68
C ARG A 87 12.83 -4.43 -17.94
N THR A 88 13.16 -3.16 -17.81
CA THR A 88 13.43 -2.25 -18.94
C THR A 88 14.83 -1.66 -18.84
N VAL A 89 15.87 -2.46 -19.05
CA VAL A 89 17.12 -2.12 -19.80
C VAL A 89 18.09 -3.30 -19.71
N THR A 90 17.97 -4.28 -20.60
CA THR A 90 19.13 -5.07 -21.06
C THR A 90 18.74 -5.82 -22.31
N GLY A 91 18.95 -5.19 -23.46
CA GLY A 91 18.57 -5.76 -24.74
C GLY A 91 18.95 -4.90 -25.95
N ALA A 92 20.08 -4.19 -25.88
CA ALA A 92 20.68 -3.57 -27.05
C ALA A 92 22.20 -3.45 -26.85
N ARG A 93 22.88 -4.60 -26.81
CA ARG A 93 24.32 -4.65 -27.10
C ARG A 93 24.43 -5.07 -28.55
N GLN A 94 24.53 -4.08 -29.44
CA GLN A 94 24.88 -4.27 -30.83
C GLN A 94 26.17 -5.09 -30.88
N LYS A 95 26.12 -6.23 -31.58
CA LYS A 95 27.30 -6.96 -32.01
C LYS A 95 27.93 -6.16 -33.15
N HIS A 96 29.21 -5.85 -33.02
CA HIS A 96 30.06 -5.44 -34.13
C HIS A 96 31.34 -6.28 -34.04
N PRO A 97 31.62 -7.18 -34.98
CA PRO A 97 32.95 -7.28 -35.56
C PRO A 97 33.16 -6.17 -36.60
#